data_AF-A0A929C5Y0-F1
#
_entry.id   AF-A0A929C5Y0-F1
#
_cell.length_a   1.000
_cell.length_b   1.000
_cell.length_c   1.000
_cell.angle_alpha   90.00
_cell.angle_beta   90.00
_cell.angle_gamma   90.00
#
_symmetry.space_group_name_H-M   'P 1'
#
loop_
_entity.id
_entity.type
_entity.pdbx_description
1 polymer ?
#
loop_
_entity_poly.entity_id
_entity_poly.type
_entity_poly.pdbx_seq_one_letter_code
_entity_poly.pdbx_strand_id
1 'polypeptide(L)'
;MRGDILIINENHRKAARQVVDIIFYKIKSKKGKFVISVAGESGAGKSEIAASIAEVLAEKNISCFIFQQDDYFVYPPKTNAKMRIKDIRHVGMSEVKLDLIDEELKTILDGNNKIKKPLVIFEEDRIDKETVNLENVKVIIVEGTYTTTLQNIDQRVF
;
A
#
# COMPACT_ATOMS: atom_id res chain seq x y z
N MET A 1 -4.87 -3.78 -6.42
CA MET A 1 -6.07 -4.06 -7.21
C MET A 1 -5.73 -4.37 -8.65
N ARG A 2 -6.24 -5.50 -9.17
CA ARG A 2 -6.07 -5.86 -10.57
C ARG A 2 -7.03 -5.03 -11.42
N GLY A 3 -6.46 -4.23 -12.32
CA GLY A 3 -7.21 -3.30 -13.19
C GLY A 3 -6.72 -1.84 -13.08
N ASP A 4 -5.90 -1.53 -12.08
CA ASP A 4 -5.33 -0.18 -11.93
C ASP A 4 -4.31 0.14 -13.02
N ILE A 5 -4.44 1.33 -13.62
CA ILE A 5 -3.50 1.89 -14.58
C ILE A 5 -2.84 3.10 -13.91
N LEU A 6 -1.52 3.02 -13.70
CA LEU A 6 -0.74 4.10 -13.09
C LEU A 6 -0.24 5.08 -14.16
N ILE A 7 -0.45 6.38 -13.95
CA ILE A 7 0.04 7.43 -14.85
C ILE A 7 1.18 8.20 -14.17
N ILE A 8 2.40 7.69 -14.29
CA ILE A 8 3.59 8.25 -13.62
C ILE A 8 4.22 9.38 -14.46
N ASN A 9 4.19 10.60 -13.93
CA ASN A 9 4.82 11.79 -14.51
C ASN A 9 6.12 12.19 -13.77
N GLU A 10 6.82 13.20 -14.28
CA GLU A 10 8.08 13.68 -13.69
C GLU A 10 7.94 14.29 -12.28
N ASN A 11 6.77 14.84 -11.94
CA ASN A 11 6.55 15.35 -10.59
C ASN A 11 6.49 14.20 -9.58
N HIS A 12 5.87 13.07 -9.93
CA HIS A 12 5.87 11.87 -9.09
C HIS A 12 7.30 11.35 -8.87
N ARG A 13 8.10 11.25 -9.94
CA ARG A 13 9.51 10.82 -9.84
C ARG A 13 10.36 11.78 -9.01
N LYS A 14 10.17 13.09 -9.18
CA LYS A 14 10.88 14.11 -8.40
C LYS A 14 10.53 14.02 -6.91
N ALA A 15 9.25 13.92 -6.58
CA ALA A 15 8.80 13.76 -5.20
C ALA A 15 9.32 12.46 -4.57
N ALA A 16 9.25 11.35 -5.30
CA ALA A 16 9.80 10.06 -4.84
C ALA A 16 11.30 10.12 -4.55
N ARG A 17 12.10 10.77 -5.40
CA ARG A 17 13.53 10.99 -5.14
C ARG A 17 13.75 11.76 -3.84
N GLN A 18 13.02 12.86 -3.63
CA GLN A 18 13.11 13.65 -2.39
C GLN A 18 12.75 12.83 -1.15
N VAL A 19 11.68 12.04 -1.23
CA VAL A 19 11.29 11.13 -0.14
C VAL A 19 12.42 10.14 0.15
N VAL A 20 12.92 9.44 -0.88
CA VAL A 20 13.98 8.44 -0.73
C VAL A 20 15.24 9.08 -0.15
N ASP A 21 15.68 10.25 -0.61
CA ASP A 21 16.86 10.94 -0.10
C ASP A 21 16.77 11.21 1.42
N ILE A 22 15.58 11.58 1.92
CA ILE A 22 15.34 11.84 3.35
C ILE A 22 15.41 10.54 4.18
N ILE A 23 14.90 9.43 3.64
CA ILE A 23 14.65 8.20 4.43
C ILE A 23 15.68 7.09 4.16
N PHE A 24 16.56 7.27 3.17
CA PHE A 24 17.49 6.23 2.71
C PHE A 24 18.39 5.69 3.82
N TYR A 25 18.94 6.59 4.66
CA TYR A 25 19.76 6.17 5.80
C TYR A 25 18.96 5.34 6.83
N LYS A 26 17.69 5.69 7.08
CA LYS A 26 16.79 4.93 7.96
C LYS A 26 16.54 3.52 7.41
N ILE A 27 16.29 3.42 6.10
CA ILE A 27 16.09 2.12 5.42
C ILE A 27 17.34 1.23 5.56
N LYS A 28 18.53 1.79 5.33
CA LYS A 28 19.80 1.05 5.43
C LYS A 28 20.15 0.63 6.85
N SER A 29 19.86 1.47 7.85
CA SER A 29 20.19 1.22 9.26
C SER A 29 19.19 0.28 9.96
N LYS A 30 17.95 0.17 9.46
CA LYS A 30 16.93 -0.72 10.02
C LYS A 30 17.32 -2.19 9.87
N LYS A 31 17.35 -2.92 10.99
CA LYS A 31 17.36 -4.38 11.00
C LYS A 31 15.97 -4.90 10.63
N GLY A 32 15.91 -5.86 9.71
CA GLY A 32 14.65 -6.41 9.18
C GLY A 32 14.05 -5.55 8.06
N LYS A 33 12.74 -5.66 7.84
CA LYS A 33 12.02 -4.88 6.82
C LYS A 33 11.76 -3.46 7.31
N PHE A 34 11.64 -2.52 6.38
CA PHE A 34 11.27 -1.13 6.63
C PHE A 34 9.90 -0.85 6.00
N VAL A 35 8.97 -0.27 6.75
CA VAL A 35 7.58 -0.07 6.32
C VAL A 35 7.29 1.41 6.11
N ILE A 36 6.82 1.75 4.91
CA ILE A 36 6.44 3.10 4.49
C ILE A 36 4.93 3.12 4.24
N SER A 37 4.20 4.10 4.79
CA SER A 37 2.85 4.40 4.31
C SER A 37 2.89 5.57 3.32
N VAL A 38 2.14 5.48 2.22
CA VAL A 38 1.90 6.59 1.28
C VAL A 38 0.42 6.87 1.25
N ALA A 39 0.02 7.94 1.92
CA ALA A 39 -1.38 8.32 2.07
C ALA A 39 -1.73 9.49 1.16
N GLY A 40 -3.02 9.59 0.85
CA GLY A 40 -3.59 10.66 0.04
C GLY A 40 -5.02 10.35 -0.34
N GLU A 41 -5.79 11.38 -0.65
CA GLU A 41 -7.15 11.20 -1.16
C GLU A 41 -7.17 10.47 -2.50
N SER A 42 -8.34 9.99 -2.89
CA SER A 42 -8.53 9.42 -4.24
C SER A 42 -8.12 10.45 -5.31
N GLY A 43 -7.30 10.04 -6.28
CA GLY A 43 -6.76 10.91 -7.32
C GLY A 43 -5.57 11.79 -6.92
N ALA A 44 -5.07 11.69 -5.68
CA ALA A 44 -3.93 12.50 -5.21
C ALA A 44 -2.54 12.04 -5.70
N GLY A 45 -2.47 10.95 -6.48
CA GLY A 45 -1.21 10.40 -7.00
C GLY A 45 -0.48 9.44 -6.03
N LYS A 46 -1.14 8.93 -4.99
CA LYS A 46 -0.54 8.07 -3.96
C LYS A 46 0.06 6.78 -4.53
N SER A 47 -0.65 6.12 -5.45
CA SER A 47 -0.21 4.86 -6.05
C SER A 47 0.96 5.11 -7.01
N GLU A 48 0.94 6.23 -7.73
CA GLU A 48 2.05 6.68 -8.58
C GLU A 48 3.29 7.05 -7.76
N ILE A 49 3.13 7.73 -6.63
CA ILE A 49 4.23 8.05 -5.71
C ILE A 49 4.80 6.78 -5.09
N ALA A 50 3.96 5.84 -4.65
CA ALA A 50 4.40 4.55 -4.12
C ALA A 50 5.21 3.74 -5.14
N ALA A 51 4.71 3.67 -6.39
CA ALA A 51 5.44 3.03 -7.50
C ALA A 51 6.76 3.75 -7.81
N SER A 52 6.75 5.09 -7.84
CA SER A 52 7.95 5.89 -8.09
C SER A 52 9.00 5.74 -6.98
N ILE A 53 8.58 5.63 -5.70
CA ILE A 53 9.48 5.34 -4.57
C ILE A 53 10.11 3.97 -4.76
N ALA A 54 9.32 2.95 -5.15
CA ALA A 54 9.82 1.62 -5.42
C ALA A 54 10.85 1.61 -6.58
N GLU A 55 10.60 2.36 -7.66
CA GLU A 55 11.55 2.52 -8.78
C GLU A 55 12.88 3.12 -8.31
N VAL A 56 12.85 4.23 -7.58
CA VAL A 56 14.06 4.90 -7.07
C VAL A 56 14.83 4.01 -6.08
N LEU A 57 14.13 3.22 -5.27
CA LEU A 57 14.77 2.25 -4.36
C LEU A 57 15.37 1.07 -5.12
N ALA A 58 14.72 0.60 -6.20
CA ALA A 58 15.24 -0.46 -7.05
C ALA A 58 16.55 -0.05 -7.74
N GLU A 59 16.68 1.20 -8.21
CA GLU A 59 17.93 1.77 -8.72
C GLU A 59 19.08 1.72 -7.70
N LYS A 60 18.75 1.70 -6.41
CA LYS A 60 19.70 1.57 -5.29
C LYS A 60 19.83 0.13 -4.78
N ASN A 61 19.38 -0.86 -5.56
CA ASN A 61 19.35 -2.29 -5.24
C ASN A 61 18.55 -2.61 -3.95
N ILE A 62 17.45 -1.90 -3.71
CA ILE A 62 16.52 -2.14 -2.60
C ILE A 62 15.19 -2.62 -3.18
N SER A 63 14.86 -3.87 -2.88
CA SER A 63 13.61 -4.50 -3.26
C SER A 63 12.43 -3.99 -2.43
N CYS A 64 11.32 -3.74 -3.12
CA CYS A 64 10.08 -3.24 -2.53
C CYS A 64 8.90 -4.17 -2.83
N PHE A 65 7.93 -4.19 -1.94
CA PHE A 65 6.60 -4.73 -2.22
C PHE A 65 5.54 -3.70 -1.84
N ILE A 66 4.54 -3.50 -2.69
CA ILE A 66 3.49 -2.50 -2.50
C ILE A 66 2.18 -3.21 -2.11
N PHE A 67 1.69 -2.92 -0.91
CA PHE A 67 0.33 -3.19 -0.50
C PHE A 67 -0.56 -2.02 -0.95
N GLN A 68 -1.58 -2.33 -1.73
CA GLN A 68 -2.61 -1.37 -2.10
C GLN A 68 -3.80 -1.53 -1.14
N GLN A 69 -4.15 -0.49 -0.40
CA GLN A 69 -5.29 -0.50 0.52
C GLN A 69 -6.59 -0.87 -0.20
N ASP A 70 -6.70 -0.58 -1.49
CA ASP A 70 -7.88 -0.88 -2.29
C ASP A 70 -8.15 -2.39 -2.40
N ASP A 71 -7.15 -3.26 -2.19
CA ASP A 71 -7.40 -4.70 -2.08
C ASP A 71 -8.11 -5.11 -0.76
N TYR A 72 -8.16 -4.20 0.23
CA TYR A 72 -8.66 -4.46 1.59
C TYR A 72 -10.04 -3.87 1.85
N PHE A 73 -10.76 -3.41 0.82
CA PHE A 73 -12.16 -3.05 1.01
C PHE A 73 -12.99 -4.25 1.51
N VAL A 74 -14.01 -3.97 2.32
CA VAL A 74 -14.98 -4.97 2.80
C VAL A 74 -15.78 -5.53 1.62
N TYR A 75 -16.14 -4.68 0.67
CA TYR A 75 -16.88 -5.02 -0.54
C TYR A 75 -16.08 -4.70 -1.80
N PRO A 76 -16.27 -5.45 -2.90
CA PRO A 76 -15.66 -5.12 -4.17
C PRO A 76 -16.23 -3.80 -4.74
N PRO A 77 -15.55 -3.14 -5.68
CA PRO A 77 -15.76 -1.72 -6.00
C PRO A 77 -17.18 -1.31 -6.37
N LYS A 78 -17.85 -2.06 -7.27
CA LYS A 78 -19.22 -1.75 -7.73
C LYS A 78 -20.24 -2.05 -6.65
N THR A 79 -20.02 -3.11 -5.86
CA THR A 79 -20.85 -3.42 -4.68
C THR A 79 -20.68 -2.35 -3.60
N ASN A 80 -19.45 -1.91 -3.34
CA ASN A 80 -19.17 -0.89 -2.34
C ASN A 80 -19.85 0.44 -2.70
N ALA A 81 -19.78 0.85 -3.98
CA ALA A 81 -20.48 2.03 -4.47
C ALA A 81 -22.01 1.96 -4.22
N LYS A 82 -22.64 0.79 -4.41
CA LYS A 82 -24.07 0.60 -4.08
C LYS A 82 -24.35 0.71 -2.58
N MET A 83 -23.43 0.24 -1.73
CA MET A 83 -23.56 0.36 -0.27
C MET A 83 -23.49 1.81 0.19
N ARG A 84 -22.63 2.64 -0.41
CA ARG A 84 -22.54 4.08 -0.12
C ARG A 84 -23.85 4.82 -0.40
N ILE A 85 -24.57 4.42 -1.45
CA ILE A 85 -25.89 4.99 -1.78
C ILE A 85 -26.94 4.60 -0.74
N LYS A 86 -26.89 3.35 -0.25
CA LYS A 86 -27.84 2.84 0.75
C LYS A 86 -27.66 3.49 2.12
N ASP A 87 -26.42 3.69 2.55
CA ASP A 87 -26.11 4.35 3.82
C ASP A 87 -24.78 5.12 3.72
N ILE A 88 -24.87 6.45 3.62
CA ILE A 88 -23.69 7.31 3.53
C ILE A 88 -22.83 7.26 4.80
N ARG A 89 -23.40 6.89 5.95
CA ARG A 89 -22.66 6.79 7.22
C ARG A 89 -21.65 5.65 7.21
N HIS A 90 -21.76 4.74 6.23
CA HIS A 90 -20.78 3.68 6.01
C HIS A 90 -19.49 4.18 5.33
N VAL A 91 -19.52 5.36 4.69
CA VAL A 91 -18.33 5.93 4.02
C VAL A 91 -17.28 6.32 5.05
N GLY A 92 -16.07 5.81 4.89
CA GLY A 92 -14.98 6.08 5.81
C GLY A 92 -14.04 4.89 5.99
N MET A 93 -13.29 4.92 7.10
CA MET A 93 -12.34 3.86 7.46
C MET A 93 -13.02 2.48 7.62
N SER A 94 -14.30 2.44 8.00
CA SER A 94 -15.08 1.20 8.15
C SER A 94 -15.25 0.41 6.86
N GLU A 95 -15.02 1.03 5.71
CA GLU A 95 -15.07 0.34 4.41
C GLU A 95 -13.84 -0.53 4.18
N VAL A 96 -12.78 -0.38 4.96
CA VAL A 96 -11.47 -0.99 4.74
C VAL A 96 -11.07 -1.83 5.95
N LYS A 97 -10.54 -3.03 5.68
CA LYS A 97 -9.99 -3.94 6.70
C LYS A 97 -8.60 -3.50 7.13
N LEU A 98 -8.48 -2.33 7.74
CA LEU A 98 -7.21 -1.76 8.20
C LEU A 98 -6.53 -2.65 9.26
N ASP A 99 -7.32 -3.24 10.16
CA ASP A 99 -6.82 -4.19 11.16
C ASP A 99 -6.12 -5.39 10.50
N LEU A 100 -6.65 -5.89 9.37
CA LEU A 100 -6.03 -6.99 8.62
C LEU A 100 -4.68 -6.56 8.03
N ILE A 101 -4.57 -5.34 7.51
CA ILE A 101 -3.28 -4.81 7.03
C ILE A 101 -2.28 -4.77 8.18
N ASP A 102 -2.67 -4.26 9.35
CA ASP A 102 -1.80 -4.18 10.52
C ASP A 102 -1.37 -5.57 11.04
N GLU A 103 -2.28 -6.54 11.07
CA GLU A 103 -1.98 -7.93 11.44
C GLU A 103 -0.96 -8.57 10.46
N GLU A 104 -1.15 -8.35 9.17
CA GLU A 104 -0.24 -8.86 8.14
C GLU A 104 1.13 -8.17 8.22
N LEU A 105 1.18 -6.85 8.40
CA LEU A 105 2.43 -6.11 8.61
C LEU A 105 3.18 -6.60 9.85
N LYS A 106 2.47 -6.80 10.97
CA LYS A 106 3.08 -7.37 12.18
C LYS A 106 3.66 -8.76 11.91
N THR A 107 2.89 -9.63 11.26
CA THR A 107 3.33 -10.99 10.88
C THR A 107 4.58 -10.95 10.00
N ILE A 108 4.65 -9.99 9.07
CA ILE A 108 5.80 -9.74 8.21
C ILE A 108 7.02 -9.29 9.04
N LEU A 109 6.83 -8.38 9.97
CA LEU A 109 7.89 -7.85 10.84
C LEU A 109 8.42 -8.89 11.82
N ASP A 110 7.58 -9.84 12.23
CA ASP A 110 7.94 -10.99 13.07
C ASP A 110 8.69 -12.09 12.28
N GLY A 111 8.91 -11.89 10.98
CA GLY A 111 9.79 -12.72 10.15
C GLY A 111 9.07 -13.64 9.17
N ASN A 112 7.73 -13.60 9.10
CA ASN A 112 7.02 -14.38 8.10
C ASN A 112 7.12 -13.70 6.71
N ASN A 113 7.68 -14.44 5.76
CA ASN A 113 7.87 -13.96 4.40
C ASN A 113 6.78 -14.41 3.41
N LYS A 114 5.77 -15.17 3.85
CA LYS A 114 4.66 -15.57 2.97
C LYS A 114 3.33 -15.13 3.57
N ILE A 115 2.63 -14.27 2.85
CA ILE A 115 1.35 -13.70 3.29
C ILE A 115 0.27 -14.04 2.27
N LYS A 116 -0.92 -14.38 2.77
CA LYS A 116 -2.11 -14.59 1.96
C LYS A 116 -3.03 -13.39 2.13
N LYS A 117 -2.96 -12.46 1.18
CA LYS A 117 -3.72 -11.20 1.19
C LYS A 117 -4.96 -11.27 0.29
N PRO A 118 -5.97 -10.40 0.48
CA PRO A 118 -7.02 -10.21 -0.50
C PRO A 118 -6.47 -9.63 -1.81
N LEU A 119 -7.16 -9.89 -2.92
CA LEU A 119 -6.88 -9.31 -4.23
C LEU A 119 -8.21 -8.90 -4.87
N VAL A 120 -8.41 -7.61 -5.12
CA VAL A 120 -9.60 -7.14 -5.82
C VAL A 120 -9.40 -7.31 -7.32
N ILE A 121 -10.37 -7.94 -7.97
CA ILE A 121 -10.49 -8.01 -9.43
C ILE A 121 -11.59 -7.06 -9.85
N PHE A 122 -11.19 -5.87 -10.30
CA PHE A 122 -12.10 -4.75 -10.54
C PHE A 122 -13.20 -5.07 -11.54
N GLU A 123 -12.82 -5.68 -12.68
CA GLU A 123 -13.76 -5.99 -13.77
C GLU A 123 -14.89 -6.92 -13.33
N GLU A 124 -14.55 -7.93 -12.52
CA GLU A 124 -15.45 -8.96 -12.03
C GLU A 124 -16.25 -8.53 -10.80
N ASP A 125 -15.97 -7.36 -10.21
CA ASP A 125 -16.50 -6.94 -8.91
C ASP A 125 -16.34 -8.05 -7.85
N ARG A 126 -15.13 -8.62 -7.76
CA ARG A 126 -14.81 -9.76 -6.88
C ARG A 126 -13.58 -9.51 -6.04
N ILE A 127 -13.58 -10.07 -4.83
CA ILE A 127 -12.39 -10.14 -3.96
C ILE A 127 -11.94 -11.61 -3.87
N ASP A 128 -10.77 -11.89 -4.41
CA ASP A 128 -10.08 -13.18 -4.28
C ASP A 128 -9.01 -13.12 -3.19
N LYS A 129 -8.18 -14.16 -3.12
CA LYS A 129 -6.98 -14.19 -2.27
C LYS A 129 -5.78 -14.58 -3.12
N GLU A 130 -4.65 -13.95 -2.85
CA GLU A 130 -3.36 -14.30 -3.44
C GLU A 130 -2.32 -14.56 -2.35
N THR A 131 -1.32 -15.38 -2.65
CA THR A 131 -0.18 -15.60 -1.76
C THR A 131 1.03 -14.90 -2.34
N VAL A 132 1.66 -14.03 -1.56
CA VAL A 132 2.85 -13.28 -1.96
C VAL A 132 4.07 -13.75 -1.17
N ASN A 133 5.23 -13.84 -1.85
CA ASN A 133 6.51 -14.14 -1.23
C ASN A 133 7.34 -12.86 -1.09
N LEU A 134 7.74 -12.56 0.14
CA LEU A 134 8.43 -11.36 0.56
C LEU A 134 9.86 -11.65 1.02
N GLU A 135 10.40 -12.86 0.82
CA GLU A 135 11.72 -13.28 1.35
C GLU A 135 12.84 -12.30 1.02
N ASN A 136 12.91 -11.86 -0.24
CA ASN A 136 13.92 -10.93 -0.71
C ASN A 136 13.50 -9.47 -0.63
N VAL A 137 12.37 -9.14 0.02
CA VAL A 137 11.84 -7.77 0.10
C VAL A 137 12.40 -7.05 1.33
N LYS A 138 13.06 -5.90 1.11
CA LYS A 138 13.60 -5.04 2.16
C LYS A 138 12.62 -3.96 2.61
N VAL A 139 11.84 -3.40 1.68
CA VAL A 139 10.89 -2.31 1.96
C VAL A 139 9.47 -2.75 1.65
N ILE A 140 8.56 -2.50 2.58
CA ILE A 140 7.12 -2.65 2.37
C ILE A 140 6.55 -1.24 2.23
N ILE A 141 5.82 -0.99 1.15
CA ILE A 141 5.11 0.27 0.93
C ILE A 141 3.62 -0.04 1.03
N VAL A 142 2.88 0.68 1.86
CA VAL A 142 1.43 0.55 1.98
C VAL A 142 0.81 1.85 1.51
N GLU A 143 0.13 1.81 0.37
CA GLU A 143 -0.52 2.98 -0.21
C GLU A 143 -2.03 2.94 -0.02
N GLY A 144 -2.64 4.08 0.26
CA GLY A 144 -4.09 4.17 0.47
C GLY A 144 -4.53 5.37 1.30
N THR A 145 -5.81 5.71 1.19
CA THR A 145 -6.41 6.90 1.85
C THR A 145 -6.24 6.91 3.36
N TYR A 146 -6.36 5.77 4.02
CA TYR A 146 -6.37 5.66 5.48
C TYR A 146 -5.08 5.06 6.05
N THR A 147 -4.06 4.88 5.23
CA THR A 147 -2.81 4.19 5.63
C THR A 147 -1.99 4.93 6.69
N THR A 148 -2.26 6.23 6.92
CA THR A 148 -1.65 6.98 8.04
C THR A 148 -2.04 6.44 9.41
N THR A 149 -3.18 5.75 9.52
CA THR A 149 -3.73 5.22 10.78
C THR A 149 -3.15 3.87 11.20
N LEU A 150 -2.44 3.20 10.29
CA LEU A 150 -1.78 1.92 10.55
C LEU A 150 -0.71 2.08 11.63
N GLN A 151 -0.56 1.07 12.48
CA GLN A 151 0.35 1.10 13.62
C GLN A 151 1.77 0.64 13.26
N ASN A 152 1.90 -0.32 12.35
CA ASN A 152 3.17 -0.98 12.04
C ASN A 152 3.97 -0.25 10.93
N ILE A 153 4.16 1.07 11.06
CA ILE A 153 4.77 1.95 10.05
C ILE A 153 6.03 2.64 10.59
N ASP A 154 7.17 2.51 9.89
CA ASP A 154 8.42 3.21 10.22
C ASP A 154 8.42 4.67 9.71
N GLN A 155 7.82 4.93 8.54
CA GLN A 155 7.75 6.27 7.94
C GLN A 155 6.41 6.51 7.24
N ARG A 156 5.79 7.65 7.53
CA ARG A 156 4.56 8.11 6.86
C ARG A 156 4.91 9.19 5.84
N VAL A 157 4.34 9.08 4.64
CA VAL A 157 4.38 10.06 3.55
C VAL A 157 2.93 10.44 3.23
N PHE A 158 2.62 11.73 3.20
CA PHE A 158 1.30 12.30 2.93
C PHE A 158 1.44 13.72 2.38
#